data_AF-A0AA42S3U0-F1
#
_entry.id   AF-A0AA42S3U0-F1
#
_cell.length_a   1.000
_cell.length_b   1.000
_cell.length_c   1.000
_cell.angle_alpha   90.00
_cell.angle_beta   90.00
_cell.angle_gamma   90.00
#
_symmetry.space_group_name_H-M   'P 1'
#
loop_
_entity.id
_entity.type
_entity.pdbx_description
1 polymer ?
#
loop_
_entity_poly.entity_id
_entity_poly.type
_entity_poly.pdbx_seq_one_letter_code
_entity_poly.pdbx_strand_id
1 'polypeptide(L)'
;VDLDSLRQGLQASLPGHLIPQAFVRLDELPLTRHGKLDRKALPEPAMLTGQAYALPEGPVETTIAAIWAEVLGVAQVGRHDNFFELGGHSLLAVSLTARLRQAGLQADVRTLFGQPTVAALAATLGHGRQVEVPANRIPTGCTEITPDMLPLVDLEPDAIERIVATVPGGAANVQDIYPLAPLQEGILYHHLSSPEHDPYVLASRMAFASHERLQAFIDALGKV
;
A
#
# COMPACT_ATOMS: atom_id res chain seq x y z
N VAL A 1 -20.88 -9.52 -32.53
CA VAL A 1 -19.80 -9.94 -31.62
C VAL A 1 -20.35 -9.83 -30.22
N ASP A 2 -20.20 -10.89 -29.43
CA ASP A 2 -20.58 -10.89 -28.02
C ASP A 2 -19.57 -10.06 -27.20
N LEU A 3 -20.06 -9.32 -26.19
CA LEU A 3 -19.25 -8.34 -25.45
C LEU A 3 -18.22 -9.03 -24.54
N ASP A 4 -18.55 -10.20 -23.99
CA ASP A 4 -17.63 -10.95 -23.15
C ASP A 4 -16.49 -11.56 -23.97
N SER A 5 -16.79 -12.05 -25.17
CA SER A 5 -15.78 -12.51 -26.12
C SER A 5 -14.81 -11.39 -26.52
N LEU A 6 -15.30 -10.15 -26.68
CA LEU A 6 -14.47 -8.99 -26.98
C LEU A 6 -13.55 -8.64 -25.81
N ARG A 7 -14.08 -8.65 -24.58
CA ARG A 7 -13.31 -8.39 -23.36
C ARG A 7 -12.19 -9.43 -23.19
N GLN A 8 -12.49 -10.72 -23.36
CA GLN A 8 -11.48 -11.79 -23.28
C GLN A 8 -10.38 -11.62 -24.33
N GLY A 9 -10.73 -11.25 -25.57
CA GLY A 9 -9.74 -10.96 -26.62
C GLY A 9 -8.82 -9.79 -26.28
N LEU A 10 -9.36 -8.73 -25.65
CA LEU A 10 -8.56 -7.59 -25.18
C LEU A 10 -7.68 -7.97 -23.98
N GLN A 11 -8.17 -8.78 -23.04
CA GLN A 11 -7.38 -9.29 -21.91
C GLN A 11 -6.16 -10.10 -22.35
N ALA A 12 -6.26 -10.81 -23.47
CA ALA A 12 -5.14 -11.59 -24.02
C ALA A 12 -4.02 -10.71 -24.62
N SER A 13 -4.30 -9.42 -24.90
CA SER A 13 -3.38 -8.53 -25.64
C SER A 13 -3.07 -7.20 -24.95
N LEU A 14 -3.84 -6.80 -23.94
CA LEU A 14 -3.71 -5.53 -23.23
C LEU A 14 -3.58 -5.72 -21.72
N PRO A 15 -2.76 -4.91 -21.04
CA PRO A 15 -2.81 -4.75 -19.59
C PRO A 15 -4.22 -4.32 -19.12
N GLY A 16 -4.64 -4.81 -17.95
CA GLY A 16 -6.00 -4.59 -17.43
C GLY A 16 -6.48 -3.13 -17.40
N HIS A 17 -5.59 -2.19 -17.09
CA HIS A 17 -5.91 -0.76 -17.04
C HIS A 17 -6.18 -0.11 -18.41
N LEU A 18 -5.86 -0.80 -19.52
CA LEU A 18 -6.19 -0.37 -20.88
C LEU A 18 -7.48 -1.00 -21.41
N ILE A 19 -8.11 -1.88 -20.63
CA ILE A 19 -9.34 -2.56 -21.02
C ILE A 19 -10.53 -1.65 -20.70
N PRO A 20 -11.38 -1.31 -21.68
CA PRO A 20 -12.56 -0.48 -21.43
C PRO A 20 -13.49 -1.12 -20.40
N GLN A 21 -13.96 -0.31 -19.44
CA GLN A 21 -14.90 -0.76 -18.41
C GLN A 21 -16.32 -0.99 -18.97
N ALA A 22 -16.67 -0.30 -20.06
CA ALA A 22 -17.96 -0.44 -20.73
C ALA A 22 -17.77 -0.55 -22.24
N PHE A 23 -18.61 -1.38 -22.88
CA PHE A 23 -18.70 -1.51 -24.33
C PHE A 23 -20.10 -1.13 -24.76
N VAL A 24 -20.21 -0.14 -25.66
CA VAL A 24 -21.49 0.28 -26.22
C VAL A 24 -21.55 -0.15 -27.68
N ARG A 25 -22.53 -0.99 -28.00
CA ARG A 25 -22.80 -1.36 -29.38
C ARG A 25 -23.53 -0.21 -30.07
N LEU A 26 -22.96 0.26 -31.17
CA LEU A 26 -23.57 1.24 -32.07
C LEU A 26 -23.79 0.57 -33.43
N ASP A 27 -24.91 0.88 -34.07
CA ASP A 27 -25.15 0.43 -35.45
C ASP A 27 -24.34 1.29 -36.44
N GLU A 28 -24.19 2.59 -36.17
CA GLU A 28 -23.35 3.51 -36.95
C GLU A 28 -22.61 4.50 -36.03
N LEU A 29 -21.42 4.94 -36.46
CA LEU A 29 -20.67 5.97 -35.74
C LEU A 29 -21.26 7.35 -36.03
N PRO A 30 -21.60 8.16 -35.00
CA PRO A 30 -22.09 9.51 -35.24
C PRO A 30 -20.95 10.37 -35.78
N LEU A 31 -21.18 11.00 -36.94
CA LEU A 31 -20.20 11.86 -37.58
C LEU A 31 -20.67 13.32 -37.58
N THR A 32 -19.73 14.23 -37.37
CA THR A 32 -19.91 15.66 -37.62
C THR A 32 -20.13 15.92 -39.11
N ARG A 33 -20.60 17.12 -39.47
CA ARG A 33 -20.73 17.56 -40.87
C ARG A 33 -19.44 17.49 -41.69
N HIS A 34 -18.28 17.42 -41.03
CA HIS A 34 -16.97 17.28 -41.66
C HIS A 34 -16.46 15.83 -41.70
N GLY A 35 -17.30 14.84 -41.39
CA GLY A 35 -16.95 13.42 -41.43
C GLY A 35 -16.07 12.92 -40.27
N LYS A 36 -15.81 13.75 -39.25
CA LYS A 36 -15.10 13.33 -38.03
C LYS A 36 -16.09 12.77 -37.00
N LEU A 37 -15.66 11.83 -36.16
CA LEU A 37 -16.46 11.32 -35.03
C LEU A 37 -16.99 12.46 -34.15
N ASP A 38 -18.31 12.51 -33.98
CA ASP A 38 -18.97 13.41 -33.04
C ASP A 38 -19.05 12.75 -31.67
N ARG A 39 -18.04 13.05 -30.83
CA ARG A 39 -17.96 12.51 -29.46
C ARG A 39 -19.11 12.93 -28.56
N LYS A 40 -19.77 14.07 -28.84
CA LYS A 40 -20.89 14.56 -28.02
C LYS A 40 -22.20 13.85 -28.35
N ALA A 41 -22.28 13.27 -29.54
CA ALA A 41 -23.42 12.48 -29.97
C ALA A 41 -23.28 10.99 -29.62
N LEU A 42 -22.16 10.57 -29.02
CA LEU A 42 -22.03 9.23 -28.49
C LEU A 42 -22.97 9.05 -27.29
N PRO A 43 -23.72 7.93 -27.22
CA PRO A 43 -24.53 7.63 -26.05
C PRO A 43 -23.64 7.42 -24.83
N GLU A 44 -24.16 7.79 -23.67
CA GLU A 44 -23.53 7.49 -22.39
C GLU A 44 -23.36 5.98 -22.24
N PRO A 45 -22.16 5.50 -21.85
CA PRO A 45 -21.97 4.08 -21.60
C PRO A 45 -22.88 3.64 -20.46
N ALA A 46 -23.85 2.77 -20.76
CA ALA A 46 -24.47 1.98 -19.71
C ALA A 46 -23.34 1.15 -19.08
N MET A 47 -23.05 1.40 -17.80
CA MET A 47 -22.11 0.58 -17.05
C MET A 47 -22.63 -0.84 -17.08
N LEU A 48 -22.05 -1.66 -17.96
CA LEU A 48 -22.15 -3.10 -17.91
C LEU A 48 -21.27 -3.50 -16.73
N THR A 49 -21.81 -3.37 -15.52
CA THR A 49 -21.33 -4.14 -14.38
C THR A 49 -21.36 -5.59 -14.84
N GLY A 50 -20.16 -6.11 -15.14
CA GLY A 50 -19.95 -7.40 -15.80
C GLY A 50 -20.37 -8.60 -14.96
N GLN A 51 -20.97 -8.38 -13.78
CA GLN A 51 -21.75 -9.34 -13.03
C GLN A 51 -22.90 -8.57 -12.37
N ALA A 52 -24.06 -9.23 -12.19
CA ALA A 52 -25.19 -8.63 -11.52
C ALA A 52 -24.74 -8.03 -10.19
N TYR A 53 -24.88 -6.70 -10.06
CA TYR A 53 -24.55 -5.99 -8.83
C TYR A 53 -25.24 -6.68 -7.66
N ALA A 54 -24.43 -7.30 -6.80
CA ALA A 54 -24.87 -8.01 -5.62
C ALA A 54 -24.33 -7.28 -4.41
N LEU A 55 -25.23 -6.93 -3.49
CA LEU A 55 -24.87 -6.21 -2.28
C LEU A 55 -23.92 -7.05 -1.42
N PRO A 56 -22.95 -6.41 -0.72
CA PRO A 56 -22.17 -7.08 0.31
C PRO A 56 -23.07 -7.76 1.35
N GLU A 57 -22.73 -8.98 1.72
CA GLU A 57 -23.47 -9.77 2.71
C GLU A 57 -22.79 -9.74 4.08
N GLY A 58 -23.54 -9.31 5.09
CA GLY A 58 -23.07 -9.29 6.46
C GLY A 58 -22.02 -8.20 6.75
N PRO A 59 -21.58 -8.10 8.01
CA PRO A 59 -20.76 -6.98 8.48
C PRO A 59 -19.35 -6.97 7.87
N VAL A 60 -18.76 -8.15 7.61
CA VAL A 60 -17.41 -8.26 7.08
C VAL A 60 -17.34 -7.76 5.64
N GLU A 61 -18.18 -8.31 4.74
CA GLU A 61 -18.21 -7.85 3.35
C GLU A 61 -18.58 -6.36 3.26
N THR A 62 -19.51 -5.88 4.09
CA THR A 62 -19.90 -4.47 4.13
C THR A 62 -18.72 -3.56 4.47
N THR A 63 -17.94 -3.90 5.50
CA THR A 63 -16.75 -3.14 5.89
C THR A 63 -15.69 -3.17 4.79
N ILE A 64 -15.44 -4.33 4.18
CA ILE A 64 -14.49 -4.46 3.07
C ILE A 64 -14.93 -3.56 1.92
N ALA A 65 -16.17 -3.68 1.45
CA ALA A 65 -16.70 -2.93 0.32
C ALA A 65 -16.64 -1.41 0.56
N ALA A 66 -16.91 -0.94 1.78
CA ALA A 66 -16.80 0.47 2.13
C ALA A 66 -15.35 0.99 2.02
N ILE A 67 -14.39 0.29 2.63
CA ILE A 67 -12.97 0.66 2.56
C ILE A 67 -12.47 0.61 1.11
N TRP A 68 -12.93 -0.38 0.35
CA TRP A 68 -12.59 -0.55 -1.05
C TRP A 68 -13.10 0.59 -1.92
N ALA A 69 -14.35 1.03 -1.71
CA ALA A 69 -14.95 2.17 -2.38
C ALA A 69 -14.15 3.46 -2.11
N GLU A 70 -13.74 3.68 -0.85
CA GLU A 70 -12.91 4.83 -0.47
C GLU A 70 -11.53 4.80 -1.12
N VAL A 71 -10.88 3.62 -1.15
CA VAL A 71 -9.53 3.47 -1.71
C VAL A 71 -9.53 3.67 -3.23
N LEU A 72 -10.58 3.19 -3.92
CA LEU A 72 -10.71 3.33 -5.37
C LEU A 72 -11.38 4.64 -5.80
N GLY A 73 -12.01 5.37 -4.88
CA GLY A 73 -12.76 6.60 -5.19
C GLY A 73 -14.02 6.34 -6.00
N VAL A 74 -14.64 5.16 -5.84
CA VAL A 74 -15.89 4.78 -6.53
C VAL A 74 -17.09 4.90 -5.59
N ALA A 75 -18.28 5.13 -6.15
CA ALA A 75 -19.48 5.35 -5.34
C ALA A 75 -19.92 4.11 -4.56
N GLN A 76 -19.82 2.92 -5.18
CA GLN A 76 -20.26 1.65 -4.61
C GLN A 76 -19.40 0.50 -5.15
N VAL A 77 -19.23 -0.53 -4.32
CA VAL A 77 -18.53 -1.77 -4.67
C VAL A 77 -19.45 -2.94 -4.31
N GLY A 78 -19.77 -3.77 -5.29
CA GLY A 78 -20.52 -5.01 -5.12
C GLY A 78 -19.65 -6.15 -4.60
N ARG A 79 -20.28 -7.19 -4.07
CA ARG A 79 -19.58 -8.30 -3.43
C ARG A 79 -18.69 -9.12 -4.38
N HIS A 80 -19.01 -9.11 -5.67
CA HIS A 80 -18.28 -9.83 -6.71
C HIS A 80 -17.38 -8.92 -7.55
N ASP A 81 -17.33 -7.62 -7.23
CA ASP A 81 -16.49 -6.69 -7.97
C ASP A 81 -15.01 -6.99 -7.70
N ASN A 82 -14.23 -7.00 -8.76
CA ASN A 82 -12.80 -7.27 -8.71
C ASN A 82 -11.99 -5.98 -8.46
N PHE A 83 -11.07 -6.01 -7.49
CA PHE A 83 -10.24 -4.86 -7.08
C PHE A 83 -9.52 -4.24 -8.26
N PHE A 84 -8.93 -5.08 -9.10
CA PHE A 84 -8.05 -4.68 -10.18
C PHE A 84 -8.85 -4.25 -11.42
N GLU A 85 -10.05 -4.81 -11.62
CA GLU A 85 -10.95 -4.38 -12.71
C GLU A 85 -11.57 -3.01 -12.43
N LEU A 86 -11.77 -2.67 -11.15
CA LEU A 86 -12.20 -1.34 -10.72
C LEU A 86 -11.05 -0.30 -10.68
N GLY A 87 -9.87 -0.62 -11.22
CA GLY A 87 -8.72 0.29 -11.31
C GLY A 87 -7.73 0.19 -10.14
N GLY A 88 -7.87 -0.80 -9.26
CA GLY A 88 -6.91 -1.08 -8.21
C GLY A 88 -5.53 -1.48 -8.74
N HIS A 89 -4.47 -1.06 -8.05
CA HIS A 89 -3.08 -1.42 -8.35
C HIS A 89 -2.28 -1.65 -7.06
N SER A 90 -1.01 -2.08 -7.17
CA SER A 90 -0.22 -2.53 -6.02
C SER A 90 -0.13 -1.53 -4.87
N LEU A 91 -0.01 -0.23 -5.14
CA LEU A 91 0.01 0.81 -4.09
C LEU A 91 -1.36 0.94 -3.40
N LEU A 92 -2.45 0.88 -4.16
CA LEU A 92 -3.80 0.88 -3.58
C LEU A 92 -4.07 -0.41 -2.81
N ALA A 93 -3.52 -1.56 -3.24
CA ALA A 93 -3.61 -2.81 -2.51
C ALA A 93 -2.91 -2.73 -1.14
N VAL A 94 -1.74 -2.07 -1.07
CA VAL A 94 -1.04 -1.79 0.20
C VAL A 94 -1.89 -0.87 1.09
N SER A 95 -2.48 0.18 0.52
CA SER A 95 -3.38 1.08 1.26
C SER A 95 -4.63 0.36 1.78
N LEU A 96 -5.27 -0.47 0.94
CA LEU A 96 -6.44 -1.27 1.29
C LEU A 96 -6.12 -2.22 2.45
N THR A 97 -5.04 -3.01 2.34
CA THR A 97 -4.65 -3.97 3.38
C THR A 97 -4.32 -3.29 4.71
N ALA A 98 -3.68 -2.10 4.67
CA ALA A 98 -3.44 -1.30 5.86
C ALA A 98 -4.73 -0.82 6.53
N ARG A 99 -5.71 -0.32 5.76
CA ARG A 99 -7.02 0.12 6.29
C ARG A 99 -7.87 -1.05 6.80
N LEU A 100 -7.87 -2.17 6.10
CA LEU A 100 -8.52 -3.40 6.57
C LEU A 100 -7.95 -3.82 7.93
N ARG A 101 -6.62 -3.78 8.09
CA ARG A 101 -5.97 -4.08 9.37
C ARG A 101 -6.41 -3.13 10.49
N GLN A 102 -6.56 -1.84 10.20
CA GLN A 102 -7.10 -0.86 11.16
C GLN A 102 -8.55 -1.16 11.55
N ALA A 103 -9.35 -1.71 10.63
CA ALA A 103 -10.71 -2.19 10.89
C ALA A 103 -10.76 -3.59 11.54
N GLY A 104 -9.62 -4.14 11.97
CA GLY A 104 -9.53 -5.47 12.59
C GLY A 104 -9.59 -6.63 11.60
N LEU A 105 -9.58 -6.36 10.29
CA LEU A 105 -9.62 -7.35 9.22
C LEU A 105 -8.20 -7.64 8.71
N GLN A 106 -7.67 -8.81 9.03
CA GLN A 106 -6.31 -9.20 8.64
C GLN A 106 -6.27 -9.72 7.21
N ALA A 107 -5.91 -8.86 6.26
CA ALA A 107 -5.59 -9.23 4.88
C ALA A 107 -4.15 -8.84 4.57
N ASP A 108 -3.43 -9.71 3.86
CA ASP A 108 -2.17 -9.34 3.22
C ASP A 108 -2.37 -9.13 1.71
N VAL A 109 -1.40 -8.47 1.08
CA VAL A 109 -1.46 -8.15 -0.35
C VAL A 109 -1.52 -9.43 -1.18
N ARG A 110 -0.81 -10.48 -0.78
CA ARG A 110 -0.82 -11.79 -1.47
C ARG A 110 -2.22 -12.38 -1.52
N THR A 111 -2.97 -12.31 -0.42
CA THR A 111 -4.34 -12.81 -0.31
C THR A 111 -5.27 -12.02 -1.21
N LEU A 112 -5.15 -10.69 -1.27
CA LEU A 112 -5.93 -9.87 -2.19
C LEU A 112 -5.68 -10.24 -3.66
N PHE A 113 -4.43 -10.49 -4.05
CA PHE A 113 -4.13 -10.94 -5.41
C PHE A 113 -4.72 -12.32 -5.73
N GLY A 114 -4.76 -13.23 -4.74
CA GLY A 114 -5.38 -14.54 -4.90
C GLY A 114 -6.91 -14.53 -4.83
N GLN A 115 -7.50 -13.59 -4.09
CA GLN A 115 -8.93 -13.47 -3.82
C GLN A 115 -9.38 -12.01 -4.08
N PRO A 116 -9.47 -11.59 -5.36
CA PRO A 116 -9.58 -10.18 -5.71
C PRO A 116 -11.01 -9.62 -5.62
N THR A 117 -11.97 -10.37 -5.10
CA THR A 117 -13.36 -9.91 -4.90
C THR A 117 -13.68 -9.77 -3.42
N VAL A 118 -14.64 -8.90 -3.07
CA VAL A 118 -15.05 -8.67 -1.68
C VAL A 118 -15.46 -9.98 -0.99
N ALA A 119 -16.32 -10.78 -1.62
CA ALA A 119 -16.78 -12.05 -1.07
C ALA A 119 -15.64 -13.06 -0.89
N ALA A 120 -14.76 -13.17 -1.88
CA ALA A 120 -13.63 -14.10 -1.82
C ALA A 120 -12.60 -13.70 -0.78
N LEU A 121 -12.31 -12.39 -0.65
CA LEU A 121 -11.42 -11.88 0.39
C LEU A 121 -12.04 -12.11 1.77
N ALA A 122 -13.32 -11.77 1.95
CA ALA A 122 -14.04 -11.99 3.21
C ALA A 122 -13.97 -13.45 3.69
N ALA A 123 -14.09 -14.41 2.78
CA ALA A 123 -14.01 -15.83 3.09
C ALA A 123 -12.62 -16.27 3.62
N THR A 124 -11.57 -15.49 3.39
CA THR A 124 -10.21 -15.77 3.91
C THR A 124 -9.91 -15.05 5.22
N LEU A 125 -10.71 -14.03 5.58
CA LEU A 125 -10.52 -13.26 6.81
C LEU A 125 -10.96 -14.08 8.02
N GLY A 126 -10.00 -14.38 8.90
CA GLY A 126 -10.20 -15.26 10.06
C GLY A 126 -9.03 -16.21 10.32
N HIS A 127 -8.09 -16.31 9.37
CA HIS A 127 -6.90 -17.16 9.48
C HIS A 127 -5.61 -16.39 9.84
N GLY A 128 -5.68 -15.06 10.00
CA GLY A 128 -4.53 -14.22 10.34
C GLY A 128 -4.21 -14.26 11.83
N ARG A 129 -3.05 -14.81 12.21
CA ARG A 129 -2.53 -14.73 13.57
C ARG A 129 -2.22 -13.27 13.91
N GLN A 130 -2.90 -12.69 14.89
CA GLN A 130 -2.47 -11.40 15.44
C GLN A 130 -1.07 -11.57 16.02
N VAL A 131 -0.11 -10.80 15.50
CA VAL A 131 1.20 -10.65 16.14
C VAL A 131 1.00 -9.62 17.24
N GLU A 132 0.98 -10.08 18.48
CA GLU A 132 0.95 -9.21 19.64
C GLU A 132 2.32 -8.53 19.75
N VAL A 133 2.33 -7.20 19.66
CA VAL A 133 3.55 -6.40 19.81
C VAL A 133 3.70 -6.09 21.30
N PRO A 134 4.77 -6.55 21.96
CA PRO A 134 4.98 -6.22 23.36
C PRO A 134 5.17 -4.71 23.54
N ALA A 135 4.67 -4.19 24.66
CA ALA A 135 4.84 -2.78 25.00
C ALA A 135 6.31 -2.46 25.31
N ASN A 136 6.75 -1.24 24.96
CA ASN A 136 8.02 -0.71 25.45
C ASN A 136 7.98 -0.56 26.97
N ARG A 137 9.00 -1.07 27.66
CA ARG A 137 9.08 -1.12 29.12
C ARG A 137 10.07 -0.11 29.72
N ILE A 138 10.78 0.68 28.91
CA ILE A 138 11.71 1.72 29.37
C ILE A 138 10.91 2.96 29.80
N PRO A 139 10.97 3.37 31.08
CA PRO A 139 10.27 4.56 31.55
C PRO A 139 10.88 5.86 31.00
N THR A 140 10.08 6.93 30.93
CA THR A 140 10.58 8.26 30.58
C THR A 140 11.61 8.75 31.62
N GLY A 141 12.77 9.22 31.15
CA GLY A 141 13.85 9.68 32.02
C GLY A 141 14.62 8.57 32.74
N CYS A 142 14.50 7.33 32.26
CA CYS A 142 15.23 6.18 32.80
C CYS A 142 16.75 6.43 32.78
N THR A 143 17.43 6.26 33.91
CA THR A 143 18.88 6.44 34.02
C THR A 143 19.66 5.13 33.91
N GLU A 144 18.97 3.99 33.93
CA GLU A 144 19.56 2.66 33.90
C GLU A 144 18.62 1.67 33.19
N ILE A 145 19.06 1.11 32.06
CA ILE A 145 18.28 0.16 31.27
C ILE A 145 18.71 -1.26 31.62
N THR A 146 17.76 -2.13 31.93
CA THR A 146 18.01 -3.54 32.25
C THR A 146 17.44 -4.47 31.17
N PRO A 147 17.93 -5.72 31.05
CA PRO A 147 17.47 -6.67 30.03
C PRO A 147 15.95 -6.91 30.03
N ASP A 148 15.32 -6.98 31.20
CA ASP A 148 13.86 -7.19 31.32
C ASP A 148 13.00 -6.06 30.71
N MET A 149 13.62 -4.90 30.47
CA MET A 149 12.98 -3.76 29.83
C MET A 149 12.96 -3.87 28.29
N LEU A 150 13.67 -4.85 27.70
CA LEU A 150 13.88 -5.00 26.26
C LEU A 150 13.17 -6.25 25.72
N PRO A 151 11.83 -6.23 25.53
CA PRO A 151 11.07 -7.44 25.20
C PRO A 151 11.28 -7.97 23.77
N LEU A 152 12.06 -7.25 22.95
CA LEU A 152 12.28 -7.56 21.54
C LEU A 152 13.74 -7.92 21.23
N VAL A 153 14.65 -7.87 22.22
CA VAL A 153 16.06 -8.21 22.05
C VAL A 153 16.64 -8.77 23.34
N ASP A 154 17.35 -9.88 23.23
CA ASP A 154 18.09 -10.46 24.34
C ASP A 154 19.51 -9.86 24.39
N LEU A 155 19.77 -8.99 25.37
CA LEU A 155 21.08 -8.35 25.57
C LEU A 155 21.58 -8.57 27.00
N GLU A 156 22.86 -8.89 27.11
CA GLU A 156 23.57 -8.90 28.39
C GLU A 156 23.76 -7.47 28.94
N PRO A 157 23.81 -7.28 30.27
CA PRO A 157 24.01 -5.97 30.89
C PRO A 157 25.19 -5.18 30.30
N ASP A 158 26.35 -5.84 30.10
CA ASP A 158 27.55 -5.23 29.52
C ASP A 158 27.35 -4.76 28.06
N ALA A 159 26.44 -5.40 27.31
CA ALA A 159 26.10 -4.97 25.96
C ALA A 159 25.22 -3.71 25.99
N ILE A 160 24.26 -3.66 26.92
CA ILE A 160 23.40 -2.48 27.12
C ILE A 160 24.25 -1.28 27.52
N GLU A 161 25.18 -1.45 28.46
CA GLU A 161 26.06 -0.36 28.90
C GLU A 161 26.90 0.21 27.75
N ARG A 162 27.46 -0.66 26.90
CA ARG A 162 28.21 -0.23 25.70
C ARG A 162 27.35 0.54 24.72
N ILE A 163 26.10 0.12 24.49
CA ILE A 163 25.16 0.83 23.60
C ILE A 163 24.84 2.20 24.19
N VAL A 164 24.45 2.25 25.46
CA VAL A 164 24.12 3.48 26.18
C VAL A 164 25.28 4.48 26.16
N ALA A 165 26.51 4.01 26.29
CA ALA A 165 27.71 4.85 26.24
C ALA A 165 27.92 5.57 24.89
N THR A 166 27.35 5.06 23.80
CA THR A 166 27.40 5.72 22.48
C THR A 166 26.34 6.80 22.28
N VAL A 167 25.36 6.90 23.18
CA VAL A 167 24.24 7.83 23.08
C VAL A 167 24.52 9.09 23.89
N PRO A 168 24.54 10.29 23.27
CA PRO A 168 24.67 11.54 24.02
C PRO A 168 23.53 11.66 25.05
N GLY A 169 23.87 11.93 26.32
CA GLY A 169 22.90 11.96 27.42
C GLY A 169 22.63 10.60 28.08
N GLY A 170 23.27 9.52 27.62
CA GLY A 170 23.20 8.19 28.21
C GLY A 170 21.79 7.60 28.17
N ALA A 171 21.46 6.78 29.17
CA ALA A 171 20.20 6.03 29.22
C ALA A 171 18.97 6.94 29.20
N ALA A 172 19.08 8.16 29.75
CA ALA A 172 17.98 9.13 29.78
C ALA A 172 17.56 9.61 28.37
N ASN A 173 18.44 9.43 27.37
CA ASN A 173 18.18 9.74 25.96
C ASN A 173 17.95 8.47 25.12
N VAL A 174 17.80 7.29 25.74
CA VAL A 174 17.45 6.04 25.06
C VAL A 174 15.97 5.75 25.29
N GLN A 175 15.21 5.71 24.20
CA GLN A 175 13.78 5.39 24.25
C GLN A 175 13.52 3.88 24.21
N ASP A 176 14.27 3.13 23.40
CA ASP A 176 14.19 1.67 23.29
C ASP A 176 15.43 1.11 22.55
N ILE A 177 15.60 -0.21 22.54
CA ILE A 177 16.64 -0.91 21.79
C ILE A 177 16.00 -2.04 20.96
N TYR A 178 16.16 -1.98 19.65
CA TYR A 178 15.61 -2.98 18.71
C TYR A 178 16.72 -3.75 18.00
N PRO A 179 16.51 -5.05 17.71
CA PRO A 179 17.39 -5.76 16.81
C PRO A 179 17.21 -5.24 15.38
N LEU A 180 18.23 -5.42 14.56
CA LEU A 180 18.11 -5.18 13.12
C LEU A 180 17.20 -6.25 12.50
N ALA A 181 16.35 -5.84 11.56
CA ALA A 181 15.66 -6.79 10.70
C ALA A 181 16.68 -7.45 9.74
N PRO A 182 16.42 -8.67 9.22
CA PRO A 182 17.38 -9.38 8.35
C PRO A 182 17.89 -8.56 7.15
N LEU A 183 17.04 -7.69 6.57
CA LEU A 183 17.47 -6.78 5.50
C LEU A 183 18.45 -5.71 6.00
N GLN A 184 18.21 -5.16 7.19
CA GLN A 184 19.09 -4.16 7.79
C GLN A 184 20.44 -4.78 8.19
N GLU A 185 20.45 -6.02 8.68
CA GLU A 185 21.70 -6.78 8.93
C GLU A 185 22.53 -6.94 7.66
N GLY A 186 21.88 -7.32 6.54
CA GLY A 186 22.54 -7.43 5.25
C GLY A 186 23.12 -6.10 4.76
N ILE A 187 22.35 -5.01 4.88
CA ILE A 187 22.82 -3.65 4.52
C ILE A 187 24.04 -3.26 5.37
N LEU A 188 23.97 -3.45 6.69
CA LEU A 188 25.08 -3.14 7.60
C LEU A 188 26.32 -3.97 7.26
N TYR A 189 26.16 -5.26 7.00
CA TYR A 189 27.27 -6.14 6.61
C TYR A 189 28.01 -5.61 5.37
N HIS A 190 27.28 -5.26 4.32
CA HIS A 190 27.87 -4.72 3.09
C HIS A 190 28.54 -3.36 3.30
N HIS A 191 27.92 -2.48 4.09
CA HIS A 191 28.51 -1.20 4.47
C HIS A 191 29.88 -1.41 5.17
N LEU A 192 29.92 -2.30 6.16
CA LEU A 192 31.16 -2.62 6.89
C LEU A 192 32.20 -3.34 6.02
N SER A 193 31.76 -4.11 5.02
CA SER A 193 32.64 -4.90 4.15
C SER A 193 33.19 -4.12 2.95
N SER A 194 32.67 -2.92 2.66
CA SER A 194 33.05 -2.11 1.51
C SER A 194 33.29 -0.64 1.90
N PRO A 195 34.36 -0.36 2.67
CA PRO A 195 34.60 0.96 3.26
C PRO A 195 34.82 2.08 2.24
N GLU A 196 35.21 1.77 1.01
CA GLU A 196 35.42 2.77 -0.05
C GLU A 196 34.17 3.04 -0.90
N HIS A 197 33.18 2.14 -0.88
CA HIS A 197 31.98 2.26 -1.71
C HIS A 197 30.80 1.54 -1.07
N ASP A 198 29.93 2.30 -0.40
CA ASP A 198 28.70 1.75 0.17
C ASP A 198 27.66 1.55 -0.94
N PRO A 199 27.28 0.29 -1.25
CA PRO A 199 26.35 -0.02 -2.33
C PRO A 199 24.92 0.43 -2.06
N TYR A 200 24.59 0.82 -0.82
CA TYR A 200 23.25 1.25 -0.42
C TYR A 200 23.09 2.79 -0.36
N VAL A 201 24.11 3.56 -0.76
CA VAL A 201 23.98 5.02 -0.87
C VAL A 201 23.01 5.38 -2.00
N LEU A 202 21.87 5.96 -1.62
CA LEU A 202 20.87 6.48 -2.56
C LEU A 202 21.17 7.95 -2.87
N ALA A 203 21.71 8.22 -4.06
CA ALA A 203 21.90 9.57 -4.54
C ALA A 203 20.69 10.02 -5.38
N SER A 204 20.04 11.11 -4.98
CA SER A 204 18.97 11.76 -5.77
C SER A 204 19.41 13.15 -6.20
N ARG A 205 19.19 13.49 -7.47
CA ARG A 205 19.43 14.83 -8.01
C ARG A 205 18.09 15.51 -8.28
N MET A 206 17.89 16.68 -7.68
CA MET A 206 16.69 17.49 -7.87
C MET A 206 17.06 18.81 -8.54
N ALA A 207 16.24 19.25 -9.48
CA ALA A 207 16.37 20.56 -10.11
C ALA A 207 15.28 21.49 -9.59
N PHE A 208 15.65 22.74 -9.30
CA PHE A 208 14.75 23.75 -8.80
C PHE A 208 14.66 24.90 -9.79
N ALA A 209 13.45 25.43 -9.98
CA ALA A 209 13.19 26.52 -10.92
C ALA A 209 13.90 27.84 -10.53
N SER A 210 14.26 28.02 -9.26
CA SER A 210 14.99 29.18 -8.75
C SER A 210 15.77 28.84 -7.48
N HIS A 211 16.74 29.69 -7.13
CA HIS A 211 17.48 29.59 -5.87
C HIS A 211 16.56 29.75 -4.64
N GLU A 212 15.55 30.62 -4.72
CA GLU A 212 14.57 30.81 -3.65
C GLU A 212 13.81 29.51 -3.33
N ARG A 213 13.39 28.74 -4.36
CA ARG A 213 12.72 27.45 -4.15
C ARG A 213 13.66 26.38 -3.61
N LEU A 214 14.94 26.40 -3.98
CA LEU A 214 15.96 25.55 -3.38
C LEU A 214 16.10 25.86 -1.88
N GLN A 215 16.18 27.14 -1.53
CA GLN A 215 16.32 27.54 -0.13
C GLN A 215 15.10 27.14 0.69
N ALA A 216 13.89 27.40 0.18
CA ALA A 216 12.66 26.98 0.84
C ALA A 216 12.58 25.45 1.05
N PHE A 217 13.12 24.66 0.11
CA PHE A 217 13.23 23.20 0.26
C PHE A 217 14.23 22.80 1.34
N ILE A 218 15.42 23.41 1.38
CA ILE A 218 16.45 23.15 2.41
C ILE A 218 15.90 23.50 3.80
N ASP A 219 15.26 24.66 3.94
CA ASP A 219 14.69 25.12 5.21
C ASP A 219 13.55 24.22 5.70
N ALA A 220 12.79 23.61 4.78
CA ALA A 220 11.78 22.62 5.10
C ALA A 220 12.40 21.28 5.51
N LEU A 221 13.44 20.84 4.81
CA LEU A 221 14.13 19.58 5.08
C LEU A 221 14.79 19.59 6.46
N GLY A 222 15.36 20.71 6.90
CA GLY A 222 15.97 20.84 8.23
C GLY A 222 14.99 20.82 9.41
N LYS A 223 13.67 20.75 9.15
CA LYS A 223 12.62 20.63 10.18
C LYS A 223 12.11 19.20 10.36
N VAL A 224 12.51 18.28 9.48
CA VAL A 224 12.19 16.84 9.53
C VAL A 224 13.30 16.13 10.29
#